data_AF-A0A5B9M217-F1
#
_entry.id   AF-A0A5B9M217-F1
#
_cell.length_a   1.000
_cell.length_b   1.000
_cell.length_c   1.000
_cell.angle_alpha   90.00
_cell.angle_beta   90.00
_cell.angle_gamma   90.00
#
_symmetry.space_group_name_H-M   'P 1'
#
loop_
_entity.id
_entity.type
_entity.pdbx_description
1 polymer ?
#
loop_
_entity_poly.entity_id
_entity_poly.type
_entity_poly.pdbx_seq_one_letter_code
_entity_poly.pdbx_strand_id
1 'polypeptide(L)'
;MNPLDLINLTNTGIFVIFTGAAGIILLQRPLDKIIMFSLLQGGFVMVLAAARYLDVATAAALFDPISTVILLMAVMRINDVRTARGEDLV
;
A
#
# COMPACT_ATOMS: atom_id res chain seq x y z
N MET A 1 11.49 10.87 -26.74
CA MET A 1 10.90 9.75 -25.98
C MET A 1 9.44 9.67 -26.38
N ASN A 2 8.94 8.47 -26.68
CA ASN A 2 7.53 8.32 -27.07
C ASN A 2 6.67 8.50 -25.81
N PRO A 3 5.60 9.34 -25.81
CA PRO A 3 4.78 9.57 -24.62
C PRO A 3 4.13 8.29 -24.07
N LEU A 4 3.98 7.27 -24.93
CA LEU A 4 3.47 5.95 -24.56
C LEU A 4 4.44 5.14 -23.68
N ASP A 5 5.74 5.38 -23.78
CA ASP A 5 6.74 4.70 -22.94
C ASP A 5 6.65 5.14 -21.48
N LEU A 6 6.12 6.35 -21.20
CA LEU A 6 5.86 6.82 -19.84
C LEU A 6 4.69 6.08 -19.17
N ILE A 7 3.71 5.61 -19.95
CA ILE A 7 2.51 4.90 -19.47
C ILE A 7 2.75 3.37 -19.44
N ASN A 8 3.99 2.92 -19.65
CA ASN A 8 4.33 1.51 -19.51
C ASN A 8 3.97 1.02 -18.09
N LEU A 9 3.50 -0.22 -18.00
CA LEU A 9 3.10 -0.89 -16.77
C LEU A 9 4.20 -0.83 -15.70
N THR A 10 5.46 -0.99 -16.11
CA THR A 10 6.61 -0.88 -15.21
C THR A 10 6.78 0.53 -14.65
N ASN A 11 6.74 1.55 -15.50
CA ASN A 11 6.95 2.95 -15.09
C ASN A 11 5.81 3.45 -14.21
N THR A 12 4.58 3.07 -14.57
CA THR A 12 3.39 3.36 -13.77
C THR A 12 3.45 2.67 -12.42
N GLY A 13 3.82 1.38 -12.39
CA GLY A 13 3.98 0.63 -11.14
C GLY A 13 5.04 1.23 -10.21
N ILE A 14 6.20 1.62 -10.77
CA ILE A 14 7.26 2.31 -10.03
C ILE A 14 6.74 3.63 -9.44
N PHE A 15 6.05 4.45 -10.24
CA PHE A 15 5.49 5.72 -9.78
C PHE A 15 4.50 5.53 -8.63
N VAL A 16 3.62 4.53 -8.71
CA VAL A 16 2.68 4.16 -7.65
C VAL A 16 3.41 3.71 -6.38
N ILE A 17 4.47 2.89 -6.50
CA ILE A 17 5.29 2.47 -5.35
C ILE A 17 5.87 3.68 -4.62
N PHE A 18 6.49 4.61 -5.36
CA PHE A 18 7.09 5.80 -4.76
C PHE A 18 6.06 6.72 -4.12
N THR A 19 4.88 6.85 -4.75
CA THR A 19 3.77 7.65 -4.20
C THR A 19 3.24 7.04 -2.91
N GLY A 20 3.03 5.73 -2.88
CA GLY A 20 2.63 5.00 -1.67
C GLY A 20 3.69 5.11 -0.56
N ALA A 21 4.97 4.95 -0.89
CA ALA A 21 6.07 5.09 0.07
C ALA A 21 6.14 6.50 0.67
N ALA A 22 6.04 7.53 -0.17
CA ALA A 22 5.98 8.92 0.28
C ALA A 22 4.77 9.15 1.20
N GLY A 23 3.60 8.61 0.84
CA GLY A 23 2.40 8.67 1.67
C GLY A 23 2.58 8.05 3.05
N ILE A 24 3.22 6.87 3.14
CA ILE A 24 3.48 6.20 4.42
C ILE A 24 4.39 7.05 5.33
N ILE A 25 5.40 7.70 4.75
CA ILE A 25 6.39 8.51 5.49
C ILE A 25 5.78 9.84 5.96
N LEU A 26 5.03 10.52 5.08
CA LEU A 26 4.55 11.89 5.31
C LEU A 26 3.28 11.97 6.15
N LEU A 27 2.41 10.96 6.10
CA LEU A 27 1.16 10.98 6.87
C LEU A 27 1.44 10.77 8.36
N GLN A 28 0.71 11.47 9.22
CA GLN A 28 0.83 11.30 10.68
C GLN A 28 -0.10 10.20 11.19
N ARG A 29 -1.32 10.15 10.65
CA ARG A 29 -2.36 9.22 11.09
C ARG A 29 -2.03 7.77 10.71
N PRO A 30 -2.10 6.83 11.66
CA PRO A 30 -1.72 5.44 11.40
C PRO A 30 -2.66 4.73 10.42
N LEU A 31 -3.95 5.09 10.40
CA LEU A 31 -4.91 4.54 9.43
C LEU A 31 -4.56 4.93 8.00
N ASP A 32 -4.26 6.22 7.78
CA ASP A 32 -3.94 6.73 6.44
C ASP A 32 -2.63 6.10 5.91
N LYS A 33 -1.67 5.79 6.79
CA LYS A 33 -0.46 5.04 6.42
C LYS A 33 -0.76 3.66 5.86
N ILE A 34 -1.73 2.95 6.44
CA ILE A 34 -2.09 1.60 5.98
C ILE A 34 -2.76 1.66 4.60
N ILE A 35 -3.55 2.71 4.34
CA ILE A 35 -4.13 2.93 3.01
C ILE A 35 -3.00 3.17 1.98
N MET A 36 -2.02 4.00 2.31
CA MET A 36 -0.85 4.23 1.45
C MET A 36 0.03 2.99 1.27
N PHE A 37 0.07 2.11 2.28
CA PHE A 37 0.72 0.80 2.19
C PHE A 37 0.01 -0.11 1.17
N SER A 38 -1.32 -0.15 1.15
CA SER A 38 -2.08 -0.87 0.12
C SER A 38 -1.80 -0.33 -1.28
N LEU A 39 -1.68 0.99 -1.43
CA LEU A 39 -1.33 1.63 -2.69
C LEU A 39 0.08 1.22 -3.16
N LEU A 40 1.05 1.19 -2.25
CA LEU A 40 2.41 0.70 -2.53
C LEU A 40 2.40 -0.76 -2.99
N GLN A 41 1.66 -1.63 -2.32
CA GLN A 41 1.51 -3.04 -2.70
C GLN A 41 0.87 -3.19 -4.08
N GLY A 42 -0.14 -2.38 -4.41
CA GLY A 42 -0.74 -2.35 -5.75
C GLY A 42 0.27 -2.00 -6.85
N GLY A 43 1.15 -1.02 -6.58
CA GLY A 43 2.27 -0.70 -7.48
C GLY A 43 3.28 -1.86 -7.60
N PHE A 44 3.54 -2.57 -6.50
CA PHE A 44 4.41 -3.75 -6.51
C PHE A 44 3.86 -4.89 -7.36
N VAL A 45 2.56 -5.21 -7.24
CA VAL A 45 1.87 -6.20 -8.09
C VAL A 45 1.99 -5.83 -9.57
N MET A 46 1.84 -4.54 -9.89
CA MET A 46 1.96 -4.03 -11.26
C MET A 46 3.35 -4.26 -11.85
N VAL A 47 4.41 -4.04 -11.05
CA VAL A 47 5.81 -4.32 -11.45
C VAL A 47 6.05 -5.82 -11.62
N LEU A 48 5.53 -6.67 -10.73
CA LEU A 48 5.65 -8.13 -10.85
C LEU A 48 4.99 -8.67 -12.12
N ALA A 49 3.79 -8.16 -12.44
CA ALA A 49 3.10 -8.49 -13.68
C ALA A 49 3.91 -8.06 -14.91
N ALA A 50 4.51 -6.86 -14.88
CA ALA A 50 5.37 -6.37 -15.96
C ALA A 50 6.67 -7.21 -16.11
N ALA A 51 7.21 -7.73 -15.00
CA ALA A 51 8.37 -8.63 -14.97
C ALA A 51 8.05 -10.08 -15.38
N ARG A 52 6.80 -10.38 -15.76
CA ARG A 52 6.29 -11.72 -16.11
C ARG A 52 6.36 -12.75 -14.96
N TYR A 53 6.41 -12.30 -13.71
CA TYR A 53 6.27 -13.16 -12.53
C TYR A 53 4.80 -13.30 -12.13
N LEU A 54 3.99 -13.86 -13.03
CA LEU A 54 2.53 -13.84 -12.90
C LEU A 54 2.00 -14.64 -11.71
N ASP A 55 2.64 -15.75 -11.35
CA ASP A 55 2.24 -16.57 -10.20
C ASP A 55 2.39 -15.77 -8.88
N VAL A 56 3.51 -15.06 -8.74
CA VAL A 56 3.78 -14.21 -7.58
C VAL A 56 2.84 -13.00 -7.57
N ALA A 57 2.62 -12.38 -8.73
CA ALA A 57 1.69 -11.25 -8.86
C ALA A 57 0.25 -11.64 -8.48
N THR A 58 -0.18 -12.84 -8.88
CA THR A 58 -1.53 -13.35 -8.56
C THR A 58 -1.66 -13.67 -7.07
N ALA A 59 -0.65 -14.31 -6.48
CA ALA A 59 -0.62 -14.55 -5.04
C ALA A 59 -0.65 -13.23 -4.26
N ALA A 60 0.21 -12.28 -4.61
CA ALA A 60 0.26 -10.96 -3.98
C ALA A 60 -1.09 -10.22 -4.09
N ALA A 61 -1.71 -10.20 -5.28
CA ALA A 61 -3.00 -9.55 -5.49
C ALA A 61 -4.15 -10.13 -4.64
N LEU A 62 -4.07 -11.43 -4.27
CA LEU A 62 -5.06 -12.08 -3.41
C LEU A 62 -4.75 -11.89 -1.92
N PHE A 63 -3.49 -12.03 -1.51
CA PHE A 63 -3.09 -11.99 -0.10
C PHE A 63 -2.88 -10.58 0.44
N ASP A 64 -2.42 -9.63 -0.37
CA ASP A 64 -2.14 -8.25 0.06
C ASP A 64 -3.40 -7.53 0.59
N PRO A 65 -4.59 -7.61 -0.06
CA PRO A 65 -5.81 -7.03 0.48
C PRO A 65 -6.24 -7.68 1.80
N ILE A 66 -6.11 -9.00 1.92
CA ILE A 66 -6.44 -9.74 3.15
C ILE A 66 -5.54 -9.26 4.30
N SER A 67 -4.23 -9.20 4.05
CA SER A 67 -3.24 -8.69 5.01
C SER A 67 -3.55 -7.25 5.44
N THR A 68 -3.87 -6.39 4.48
CA THR A 68 -4.24 -4.98 4.73
C THR A 68 -5.47 -4.87 5.62
N VAL A 69 -6.52 -5.66 5.37
CA VAL A 69 -7.75 -5.66 6.20
C VAL A 69 -7.45 -6.09 7.63
N ILE A 70 -6.64 -7.14 7.82
CA ILE A 70 -6.22 -7.59 9.15
C ILE A 70 -5.42 -6.49 9.87
N LEU A 71 -4.49 -5.83 9.17
CA LEU A 71 -3.69 -4.75 9.73
C LEU A 71 -4.55 -3.54 10.12
N LEU A 72 -5.53 -3.17 9.28
CA LEU A 72 -6.51 -2.11 9.59
C LEU A 72 -7.28 -2.45 10.86
N MET A 73 -7.82 -3.68 10.98
CA MET A 73 -8.52 -4.11 12.19
C MET A 73 -7.64 -4.04 13.43
N ALA A 74 -6.38 -4.48 13.33
CA ALA A 74 -5.44 -4.43 14.44
C ALA A 74 -5.16 -2.99 14.89
N VAL A 75 -4.92 -2.07 13.95
CA VAL A 75 -4.63 -0.67 14.27
C VAL A 75 -5.86 0.07 14.80
N MET A 76 -7.05 -0.18 14.24
CA MET A 76 -8.30 0.33 14.82
C MET A 76 -8.47 -0.14 16.26
N ARG A 77 -8.25 -1.44 16.52
CA ARG A 77 -8.34 -1.99 17.88
C ARG A 77 -7.35 -1.36 18.86
N ILE A 78 -6.12 -1.10 18.41
CA ILE A 78 -5.11 -0.40 19.22
C ILE A 78 -5.56 1.02 19.51
N ASN A 79 -6.10 1.72 18.51
CA ASN A 79 -6.60 3.08 18.68
C ASN A 79 -7.74 3.14 19.70
N ASP A 80 -8.73 2.25 19.58
CA ASP A 80 -9.84 2.17 20.54
C ASP A 80 -9.37 1.96 21.99
N VAL A 81 -8.40 1.08 22.20
CA VAL A 81 -7.84 0.80 23.53
C VAL A 81 -7.09 2.02 24.09
N ARG A 82 -6.42 2.78 23.23
CA ARG A 82 -5.67 3.99 23.62
C ARG A 82 -6.59 5.17 23.92
N THR A 83 -7.63 5.38 23.11
CA THR A 83 -8.68 6.36 23.38
C THR A 83 -9.42 6.03 24.67
N ALA A 84 -9.70 4.75 24.95
CA ALA A 84 -10.27 4.33 26.24
C ALA A 84 -9.35 4.62 27.46
N ARG A 85 -8.04 4.79 27.23
CA ARG A 85 -7.04 5.17 28.26
C ARG A 85 -6.75 6.67 28.32
N GLY A 86 -7.34 7.48 27.43
CA GLY A 86 -7.08 8.92 27.33
C GLY A 86 -5.75 9.29 26.66
N GLU A 87 -5.12 8.34 25.95
CA GLU A 87 -3.83 8.52 25.26
C GLU A 87 -4.04 8.60 23.74
N ASP A 88 -4.78 9.62 23.29
CA ASP A 88 -5.08 9.79 21.86
C ASP A 88 -3.81 10.01 21.03
N LEU A 89 -3.76 9.37 19.87
CA LEU A 89 -2.80 9.67 18.82
C LEU A 89 -3.30 10.90 18.05
N VAL A 90 -2.64 12.03 18.25
CA VAL A 90 -2.72 13.19 17.32
C VAL A 90 -2.21 12.77 15.95
#